data_AF-A0A438HSX9-F1
#
_entry.id   AF-A0A438HSX9-F1
#
_cell.length_a   1.000
_cell.length_b   1.000
_cell.length_c   1.000
_cell.angle_alpha   90.00
_cell.angle_beta   90.00
_cell.angle_gamma   90.00
#
_symmetry.space_group_name_H-M   'P 1'
#
loop_
_entity.id
_entity.type
_entity.pdbx_description
1 polymer ?
#
loop_
_entity_poly.entity_id
_entity_poly.type
_entity_poly.pdbx_seq_one_letter_code
_entity_poly.pdbx_strand_id
1 'polypeptide(L)'
;MAANSQACEKSSCHRSELEIRFPFRLEDHQPESCGYPGFDLSCDATMQTILKLPSGEFSVQGIDYGTQEIWINDPKNCLPRLILSLNLSGSSFSGVYYHNYSFFKCSADYRLDSIACLSDDNYTVFATDSSRVINFLSPVCDLIKSVMVPAELPFYDPVWTSDLSSDLLLSWGAPRCGDCEMEGGRCGFRSNSSLEIGCFDVPKRV
;
A
#
# COMPACT_ATOMS: atom_id res chain seq x y z
N MET A 1 10.09 -28.87 28.01
CA MET A 1 11.09 -28.52 26.98
C MET A 1 10.66 -27.17 26.44
N ALA A 2 11.38 -26.11 26.80
CA ALA A 2 11.07 -24.76 26.33
C ALA A 2 11.33 -24.72 24.83
N ALA A 3 10.30 -24.40 24.05
CA ALA A 3 10.49 -24.10 22.64
C ALA A 3 11.46 -22.92 22.56
N ASN A 4 12.56 -23.12 21.83
CA ASN A 4 13.48 -22.06 21.46
C ASN A 4 12.68 -21.06 20.63
N SER A 5 12.09 -20.05 21.28
CA SER A 5 11.58 -18.87 20.62
C SER A 5 12.80 -18.20 20.01
N GLN A 6 13.14 -18.57 18.78
CA GLN A 6 14.00 -17.75 17.96
C GLN A 6 13.23 -16.44 17.84
N ALA A 7 13.55 -15.50 18.72
CA ALA A 7 12.85 -14.23 18.81
C ALA A 7 12.94 -13.64 17.42
N CYS A 8 11.80 -13.45 16.77
CA CYS A 8 11.76 -12.83 15.47
C CYS A 8 12.24 -11.40 15.65
N GLU A 9 13.54 -11.20 15.44
CA GLU A 9 14.15 -9.89 15.57
C GLU A 9 13.60 -8.99 14.48
N LYS A 10 13.50 -7.71 14.82
CA LYS A 10 13.15 -6.65 13.87
C LYS A 10 14.12 -6.70 12.69
N SER A 11 13.60 -6.52 11.48
CA SER A 11 14.41 -6.52 10.26
C SER A 11 14.16 -5.26 9.44
N SER A 12 15.00 -5.01 8.44
CA SER A 12 14.92 -3.84 7.55
C SER A 12 15.78 -4.08 6.32
N CYS A 13 15.36 -3.63 5.14
CA CYS A 13 16.20 -3.71 3.94
C CYS A 13 17.41 -2.76 4.01
N HIS A 14 17.26 -1.61 4.67
CA HIS A 14 18.36 -0.73 5.01
C HIS A 14 18.28 -0.21 6.48
N ARG A 15 19.45 0.02 7.12
CA ARG A 15 19.54 0.36 8.56
C ARG A 15 18.79 1.63 8.99
N SER A 16 18.51 2.53 8.05
CA SER A 16 17.81 3.80 8.28
C SER A 16 16.40 3.82 7.68
N GLU A 17 15.89 2.67 7.27
CA GLU A 17 14.59 2.52 6.62
C GLU A 17 13.53 2.04 7.63
N LEU A 18 12.46 1.46 7.11
CA LEU A 18 11.30 0.95 7.81
C LEU A 18 11.67 -0.28 8.63
N GLU A 19 11.25 -0.27 9.90
CA GLU A 19 11.41 -1.41 10.78
C GLU A 19 10.28 -2.42 10.51
N ILE A 20 10.66 -3.61 10.05
CA ILE A 20 9.76 -4.71 9.72
C ILE A 20 9.61 -5.62 10.93
N ARG A 21 8.35 -5.84 11.32
CA ARG A 21 7.90 -6.66 12.45
C ARG A 21 6.71 -7.49 12.02
N PHE A 22 6.40 -8.51 12.83
CA PHE A 22 5.14 -9.23 12.72
C PHE A 22 3.94 -8.26 12.64
N PRO A 23 2.99 -8.44 11.70
CA PRO A 23 2.78 -9.63 10.88
C PRO A 23 3.68 -9.73 9.65
N PHE A 24 4.40 -8.67 9.30
CA PHE A 24 5.28 -8.68 8.14
C PHE A 24 6.59 -9.42 8.44
N ARG A 25 7.15 -10.01 7.38
CA ARG A 25 8.52 -10.51 7.40
C ARG A 25 9.22 -10.22 6.08
N LEU A 26 10.55 -10.17 6.13
CA LEU A 26 11.38 -10.17 4.92
C LEU A 26 11.70 -11.62 4.52
N GLU A 27 11.20 -12.08 3.37
CA GLU A 27 11.34 -13.47 2.90
C GLU A 27 12.80 -13.96 2.92
N ASP A 28 13.74 -13.11 2.50
CA ASP A 28 15.16 -13.45 2.38
C ASP A 28 15.94 -13.36 3.71
N HIS A 29 15.36 -12.78 4.75
CA HIS A 29 16.05 -12.47 6.01
C HIS A 29 15.45 -13.16 7.24
N GLN A 30 14.15 -13.50 7.19
CA GLN A 30 13.41 -14.02 8.32
C GLN A 30 12.68 -15.32 7.95
N PRO A 31 12.71 -16.34 8.83
CA PRO A 31 12.07 -17.62 8.56
C PRO A 31 10.54 -17.49 8.47
N GLU A 32 9.91 -18.41 7.75
CA GLU A 32 8.64 -19.07 8.15
C GLU A 32 7.77 -18.38 9.19
N SER A 33 8.11 -18.78 10.42
CA SER A 33 7.44 -18.54 11.67
C SER A 33 7.47 -17.09 12.14
N CYS A 34 8.16 -16.19 11.43
CA CYS A 34 8.29 -14.78 11.80
C CYS A 34 7.31 -13.85 11.10
N GLY A 35 6.56 -14.34 10.11
CA GLY A 35 5.54 -13.58 9.41
C GLY A 35 4.22 -14.31 9.38
N TYR A 36 3.14 -13.55 9.25
CA TYR A 36 1.82 -14.10 9.02
C TYR A 36 1.66 -14.41 7.52
N PRO A 37 1.01 -15.52 7.12
CA PRO A 37 0.79 -15.82 5.71
C PRO A 37 0.16 -14.66 4.95
N GLY A 38 0.76 -14.28 3.82
CA GLY A 38 0.30 -13.15 2.99
C GLY A 38 0.86 -11.78 3.39
N PHE A 39 1.79 -11.72 4.35
CA PHE A 39 2.48 -10.49 4.79
C PHE A 39 3.98 -10.52 4.46
N ASP A 40 4.33 -11.23 3.39
CA ASP A 40 5.70 -11.38 2.93
C ASP A 40 6.15 -10.12 2.17
N LEU A 41 7.30 -9.59 2.57
CA LEU A 41 8.00 -8.47 1.96
C LEU A 41 9.36 -8.95 1.45
N SER A 42 9.91 -8.22 0.49
CA SER A 42 11.25 -8.49 -0.05
C SER A 42 12.06 -7.20 -0.15
N CYS A 43 13.38 -7.31 -0.24
CA CYS A 43 14.25 -6.17 -0.53
C CYS A 43 14.60 -6.17 -2.01
N ASP A 44 14.45 -5.04 -2.68
CA ASP A 44 14.93 -4.91 -4.06
C ASP A 44 16.44 -4.66 -4.14
N ALA A 45 16.97 -4.58 -5.35
CA ALA A 45 18.39 -4.31 -5.60
C ALA A 45 18.85 -2.92 -5.13
N THR A 46 17.92 -2.00 -4.87
CA THR A 46 18.18 -0.66 -4.34
C THR A 46 17.98 -0.58 -2.82
N MET A 47 17.76 -1.72 -2.16
CA MET A 47 17.46 -1.85 -0.74
C MET A 47 16.14 -1.18 -0.33
N GLN A 48 15.17 -1.06 -1.24
CA GLN A 48 13.81 -0.67 -0.90
C GLN A 48 13.01 -1.89 -0.47
N THR A 49 12.15 -1.70 0.53
CA THR A 49 11.15 -2.70 0.94
C THR A 49 10.04 -2.79 -0.11
N ILE A 50 9.78 -3.99 -0.62
CA ILE A 50 8.79 -4.27 -1.66
C ILE A 50 7.68 -5.17 -1.14
N LEU A 51 6.43 -4.75 -1.40
CA LEU A 51 5.23 -5.56 -1.27
C LEU A 51 4.82 -6.10 -2.65
N LYS A 52 4.56 -7.41 -2.72
CA LYS A 52 4.04 -8.04 -3.94
C LYS A 52 2.53 -8.22 -3.84
N LEU A 53 1.81 -7.63 -4.78
CA LEU A 53 0.37 -7.78 -4.95
C LEU A 53 0.07 -8.46 -6.29
N PRO A 54 -1.14 -9.02 -6.49
CA PRO A 54 -1.52 -9.61 -7.79
C PRO A 54 -1.35 -8.67 -8.99
N SER A 55 -1.44 -7.35 -8.76
CA SER A 55 -1.29 -6.32 -9.78
C SER A 55 0.15 -5.85 -10.05
N GLY A 56 1.13 -6.30 -9.25
CA GLY A 56 2.52 -5.90 -9.40
C GLY A 56 3.25 -5.72 -8.08
N GLU A 57 4.47 -5.21 -8.21
CA GLU A 57 5.35 -4.89 -7.09
C GLU A 57 5.22 -3.42 -6.72
N PHE A 58 5.15 -3.15 -5.42
CA PHE A 58 5.01 -1.81 -4.86
C PHE A 58 6.09 -1.57 -3.81
N SER A 59 6.67 -0.38 -3.81
CA SER A 59 7.58 0.03 -2.74
C SER A 59 6.78 0.45 -1.52
N VAL A 60 7.18 -0.05 -0.35
CA VAL A 60 6.56 0.30 0.92
C VAL A 60 7.17 1.61 1.42
N GLN A 61 6.32 2.61 1.63
CA GLN A 61 6.73 3.94 2.09
C GLN A 61 6.56 4.10 3.60
N GLY A 62 5.63 3.35 4.20
CA GLY A 62 5.33 3.42 5.62
C GLY A 62 4.49 2.24 6.08
N ILE A 63 4.61 1.87 7.36
CA ILE A 63 3.75 0.88 8.02
C ILE A 63 3.38 1.42 9.40
N ASP A 64 2.09 1.51 9.69
CA ASP A 64 1.57 1.75 11.03
C ASP A 64 0.96 0.45 11.57
N TYR A 65 1.63 -0.13 12.56
CA TYR A 65 1.20 -1.39 13.16
C TYR A 65 0.01 -1.21 14.12
N GLY A 66 -0.18 -0.02 14.66
CA GLY A 66 -1.26 0.30 15.59
C GLY A 66 -2.59 0.49 14.86
N THR A 67 -2.61 1.28 13.79
CA THR A 67 -3.80 1.44 12.93
C THR A 67 -3.95 0.32 11.90
N GLN A 68 -2.92 -0.52 11.73
CA GLN A 68 -2.84 -1.58 10.73
C GLN A 68 -2.95 -1.05 9.30
N GLU A 69 -2.12 -0.06 8.99
CA GLU A 69 -2.08 0.66 7.72
C GLU A 69 -0.69 0.59 7.07
N ILE A 70 -0.67 0.59 5.74
CA ILE A 70 0.54 0.53 4.92
C ILE A 70 0.41 1.49 3.75
N TRP A 71 1.43 2.31 3.55
CA TRP A 71 1.56 3.22 2.42
C TRP A 71 2.43 2.57 1.36
N ILE A 72 1.94 2.53 0.12
CA ILE A 72 2.66 1.91 -1.00
C ILE A 72 2.71 2.84 -2.21
N ASN A 73 3.82 2.78 -2.96
CA ASN A 73 4.01 3.53 -4.20
C ASN A 73 4.61 2.64 -5.30
N ASP A 74 4.78 3.18 -6.50
CA ASP A 74 5.48 2.52 -7.60
C ASP A 74 7.00 2.73 -7.46
N PRO A 75 7.80 1.65 -7.33
CA PRO A 75 9.26 1.77 -7.30
C PRO A 75 9.84 2.39 -8.58
N LYS A 76 9.07 2.45 -9.67
CA LYS A 76 9.45 3.07 -10.95
C LYS A 76 8.94 4.50 -11.11
N ASN A 77 8.39 5.11 -10.07
CA ASN A 77 7.88 6.49 -10.05
C ASN A 77 6.76 6.77 -11.08
N CYS A 78 5.92 5.79 -11.38
CA CYS A 78 4.72 5.93 -12.21
C CYS A 78 3.53 5.15 -11.66
N LEU A 79 3.15 5.45 -10.41
CA LEU A 79 2.01 4.85 -9.73
C LEU A 79 0.69 4.84 -10.52
N PRO A 80 0.34 5.89 -11.31
CA PRO A 80 -0.86 5.87 -12.14
C PRO A 80 -0.92 4.68 -13.12
N ARG A 81 0.23 4.18 -13.56
CA ARG A 81 0.30 2.99 -14.41
C ARG A 81 -0.10 1.72 -13.67
N LEU A 82 0.34 1.57 -12.42
CA LEU A 82 -0.06 0.43 -11.57
C LEU A 82 -1.53 0.53 -11.14
N ILE A 83 -2.03 1.74 -10.88
CA ILE A 83 -3.43 2.01 -10.52
C ILE A 83 -4.40 1.46 -11.59
N LEU A 84 -4.09 1.62 -12.89
CA LEU A 84 -4.93 1.12 -13.99
C LEU A 84 -5.15 -0.40 -13.96
N SER A 85 -4.20 -1.15 -13.39
CA SER A 85 -4.23 -2.60 -13.23
C SER A 85 -4.35 -3.06 -11.78
N LEU A 86 -4.59 -2.14 -10.83
CA LEU A 86 -4.61 -2.45 -9.40
C LEU A 86 -5.65 -3.53 -9.09
N ASN A 87 -5.21 -4.56 -8.38
CA ASN A 87 -6.03 -5.66 -7.97
C ASN A 87 -5.59 -6.15 -6.59
N LEU A 88 -6.43 -5.87 -5.60
CA LEU A 88 -6.23 -6.30 -4.22
C LEU A 88 -6.90 -7.64 -3.91
N SER A 89 -7.67 -8.19 -4.86
CA SER A 89 -8.44 -9.43 -4.67
C SER A 89 -7.52 -10.60 -4.34
N GLY A 90 -7.79 -11.27 -3.23
CA GLY A 90 -6.98 -12.39 -2.76
C GLY A 90 -5.76 -11.99 -1.93
N SER A 91 -5.51 -10.69 -1.72
CA SER A 91 -4.56 -10.21 -0.71
C SER A 91 -5.25 -9.94 0.63
N SER A 92 -4.46 -9.78 1.69
CA SER A 92 -4.95 -9.40 3.03
C SER A 92 -5.28 -7.91 3.15
N PHE A 93 -5.05 -7.13 2.09
CA PHE A 93 -5.11 -5.68 2.09
C PHE A 93 -6.37 -5.15 1.40
N SER A 94 -6.88 -4.05 1.92
CA SER A 94 -8.01 -3.30 1.36
C SER A 94 -7.79 -1.80 1.51
N GLY A 95 -8.37 -0.99 0.65
CA GLY A 95 -8.42 0.45 0.87
C GLY A 95 -9.37 0.80 2.01
N VAL A 96 -9.01 1.78 2.83
CA VAL A 96 -9.90 2.34 3.87
C VAL A 96 -10.98 3.19 3.20
N TYR A 97 -10.56 4.05 2.28
CA TYR A 97 -11.43 4.88 1.43
C TYR A 97 -11.08 4.62 -0.03
N TYR A 98 -12.07 4.83 -0.90
CA TYR A 98 -11.90 4.67 -2.34
C TYR A 98 -12.46 5.86 -3.09
N HIS A 99 -11.71 6.34 -4.07
CA HIS A 99 -12.14 7.36 -5.01
C HIS A 99 -12.22 6.79 -6.42
N ASN A 100 -13.26 7.14 -7.16
CA ASN A 100 -13.49 6.63 -8.51
C ASN A 100 -12.89 7.59 -9.54
N TYR A 101 -11.65 7.33 -9.93
CA TYR A 101 -10.96 8.13 -10.93
C TYR A 101 -11.24 7.59 -12.33
N SER A 102 -11.54 8.50 -13.26
CA SER A 102 -11.65 8.22 -14.69
C SER A 102 -10.44 8.77 -15.42
N PHE A 103 -9.76 7.90 -16.18
CA PHE A 103 -8.58 8.23 -16.96
C PHE A 103 -8.96 8.53 -18.41
N PHE A 104 -8.50 9.66 -18.93
CA PHE A 104 -8.76 10.12 -20.29
C PHE A 104 -7.46 10.29 -21.06
N LYS A 105 -7.48 9.93 -22.34
CA LYS A 105 -6.43 10.19 -23.31
C LYS A 105 -6.89 11.30 -24.26
N CYS A 106 -6.14 12.38 -24.32
CA CYS A 106 -6.47 13.56 -25.09
C CYS A 106 -5.35 13.89 -26.08
N SER A 107 -5.68 14.35 -27.29
CA SER A 107 -4.67 14.83 -28.25
C SER A 107 -4.24 16.28 -28.00
N ALA A 108 -4.98 17.01 -27.16
CA ALA A 108 -4.70 18.39 -26.81
C ALA A 108 -4.42 18.51 -25.31
N ASP A 109 -3.52 19.43 -24.95
CA ASP A 109 -3.32 19.84 -23.57
C ASP A 109 -4.36 20.89 -23.17
N TYR A 110 -5.21 20.55 -22.21
CA TYR A 110 -6.27 21.41 -21.70
C TYR A 110 -5.82 22.26 -20.50
N ARG A 111 -4.52 22.35 -20.21
CA ARG A 111 -3.95 23.01 -19.02
C ARG A 111 -4.52 22.49 -17.71
N LEU A 112 -4.94 21.24 -17.71
CA LEU A 112 -5.18 20.47 -16.50
C LEU A 112 -3.83 19.89 -16.08
N ASP A 113 -3.68 19.55 -14.80
CA ASP A 113 -2.53 18.77 -14.37
C ASP A 113 -2.55 17.46 -15.18
N SER A 114 -1.46 17.09 -15.84
CA SER A 114 -1.40 15.88 -16.67
C SER A 114 -0.54 14.82 -16.00
N ILE A 115 -0.83 13.55 -16.28
CA ILE A 115 -0.05 12.43 -15.79
C ILE A 115 1.13 12.23 -16.73
N ALA A 116 2.25 12.89 -16.41
CA ALA A 116 3.43 12.91 -17.26
C ALA A 116 3.93 11.50 -17.63
N CYS A 117 3.94 10.56 -16.69
CA CYS A 117 4.47 9.21 -16.91
C CYS A 117 3.57 8.29 -17.77
N LEU A 118 2.33 8.70 -18.04
CA LEU A 118 1.41 8.05 -18.98
C LEU A 118 1.21 8.86 -20.26
N SER A 119 1.74 10.08 -20.33
CA SER A 119 1.63 10.98 -21.48
C SER A 119 2.83 10.82 -22.42
N ASP A 120 2.67 11.29 -23.64
CA ASP A 120 3.67 11.23 -24.71
C ASP A 120 3.58 12.49 -25.58
N ASP A 121 4.45 12.64 -26.57
CA ASP A 121 4.49 13.82 -27.45
C ASP A 121 3.19 14.02 -28.25
N ASN A 122 2.43 12.93 -28.49
CA ASN A 122 1.21 12.95 -29.29
C ASN A 122 -0.08 13.02 -28.47
N TYR A 123 -0.03 12.77 -27.17
CA TYR A 123 -1.21 12.73 -26.32
C TYR A 123 -0.90 12.96 -24.85
N THR A 124 -1.85 13.56 -24.16
CA THR A 124 -1.82 13.79 -22.72
C THR A 124 -2.83 12.90 -22.03
N VAL A 125 -2.47 12.41 -20.85
CA VAL A 125 -3.35 11.60 -20.01
C VAL A 125 -3.76 12.38 -18.78
N PHE A 126 -5.05 12.39 -18.51
CA PHE A 126 -5.66 13.05 -17.35
C PHE A 126 -6.40 12.02 -16.51
N ALA A 127 -6.40 12.18 -15.19
CA ALA A 127 -7.29 11.45 -14.30
C ALA A 127 -8.13 12.44 -13.49
N THR A 128 -9.39 12.11 -13.26
CA THR A 128 -10.26 12.93 -12.42
C THR A 128 -11.39 12.10 -11.84
N ASP A 129 -11.82 12.44 -10.62
CA ASP A 129 -13.02 11.97 -9.96
C ASP A 129 -14.18 13.01 -10.07
N SER A 130 -13.90 14.19 -10.63
CA SER A 130 -14.86 15.28 -10.76
C SER A 130 -15.82 15.08 -11.91
N SER A 131 -17.10 14.89 -11.60
CA SER A 131 -18.18 14.78 -12.59
C SER A 131 -18.21 15.94 -13.61
N ARG A 132 -17.82 17.16 -13.21
CA ARG A 132 -17.75 18.32 -14.10
C ARG A 132 -16.65 18.17 -15.15
N VAL A 133 -15.47 17.73 -14.73
CA VAL A 133 -14.32 17.52 -15.64
C VAL A 133 -14.58 16.32 -16.54
N ILE A 134 -15.17 15.24 -16.00
CA ILE A 134 -15.61 14.08 -16.78
C ILE A 134 -16.56 14.50 -17.91
N ASN A 135 -17.59 15.29 -17.62
CA ASN A 135 -18.55 15.77 -18.63
C ASN A 135 -17.89 16.68 -19.69
N PHE A 136 -16.84 17.41 -19.32
CA PHE A 136 -16.07 18.25 -20.23
C PHE A 136 -15.15 17.43 -21.15
N LEU A 137 -14.45 16.43 -20.61
CA LEU A 137 -13.48 15.62 -21.35
C LEU A 137 -14.13 14.51 -22.20
N SER A 138 -15.25 13.93 -21.75
CA SER A 138 -15.93 12.82 -22.45
C SER A 138 -16.22 13.06 -23.96
N PRO A 139 -16.62 14.25 -24.42
CA PRO A 139 -16.84 14.49 -25.86
C PRO A 139 -15.57 14.77 -26.67
N VAL A 140 -14.43 15.08 -26.03
CA VAL A 140 -13.21 15.58 -26.70
C VAL A 140 -11.98 14.69 -26.48
N CYS A 141 -12.08 13.70 -25.59
CA CYS A 141 -11.01 12.78 -25.22
C CYS A 141 -11.54 11.35 -25.14
N ASP A 142 -10.64 10.39 -25.34
CA ASP A 142 -10.96 8.97 -25.23
C ASP A 142 -10.89 8.53 -23.76
N LEU A 143 -11.97 7.93 -23.24
CA LEU A 143 -11.93 7.29 -21.92
C LEU A 143 -11.07 6.02 -21.98
N ILE A 144 -10.01 5.97 -21.19
CA ILE A 144 -9.15 4.80 -21.04
C ILE A 144 -9.85 3.78 -20.13
N LYS A 145 -10.13 4.17 -18.89
CA LYS A 145 -10.72 3.31 -17.85
C LYS A 145 -11.13 4.15 -16.63
N SER A 146 -12.13 3.66 -15.89
CA SER A 146 -12.43 4.14 -14.54
C SER A 146 -12.02 3.10 -13.50
N VAL A 147 -11.38 3.53 -12.42
CA VAL A 147 -10.79 2.67 -11.40
C VAL A 147 -11.04 3.22 -9.99
N MET A 148 -11.28 2.31 -9.05
CA MET A 148 -11.38 2.64 -7.63
C MET A 148 -9.98 2.69 -7.03
N VAL A 149 -9.55 3.86 -6.60
CA VAL A 149 -8.22 4.11 -6.06
C VAL A 149 -8.29 4.21 -4.53
N PRO A 150 -7.58 3.35 -3.78
CA PRO A 150 -7.42 3.50 -2.34
C PRO A 150 -6.76 4.84 -2.00
N ALA A 151 -7.29 5.56 -1.01
CA ALA A 151 -6.76 6.86 -0.62
C ALA A 151 -6.72 7.05 0.89
N GLU A 152 -5.83 7.94 1.32
CA GLU A 152 -5.57 8.24 2.73
C GLU A 152 -6.75 8.93 3.44
N LEU A 153 -7.49 9.79 2.73
CA LEU A 153 -8.58 10.57 3.32
C LEU A 153 -9.88 10.47 2.48
N PRO A 154 -11.05 10.58 3.13
CA PRO A 154 -12.35 10.69 2.46
C PRO A 154 -12.60 12.05 1.77
N PHE A 155 -11.59 12.94 1.77
CA PHE A 155 -11.55 14.35 1.32
C PHE A 155 -12.42 15.36 2.09
N TYR A 156 -11.84 16.54 2.38
CA TYR A 156 -12.55 17.77 2.75
C TYR A 156 -12.39 18.89 1.70
N ASP A 157 -11.63 18.67 0.62
CA ASP A 157 -11.54 19.60 -0.51
C ASP A 157 -11.69 18.78 -1.80
N PRO A 158 -12.46 19.24 -2.81
CA PRO A 158 -12.48 18.59 -4.11
C PRO A 158 -11.10 18.80 -4.70
N VAL A 159 -10.23 17.82 -4.56
CA VAL A 159 -8.86 17.89 -5.07
C VAL A 159 -8.96 17.88 -6.59
N TRP A 160 -8.67 19.03 -7.21
CA TRP A 160 -8.62 19.20 -8.67
C TRP A 160 -7.45 18.45 -9.29
N THR A 161 -6.55 17.89 -8.46
CA THR A 161 -5.31 17.30 -8.92
C THR A 161 -5.61 15.94 -9.54
N SER A 162 -5.28 15.85 -10.82
CA SER A 162 -5.12 14.59 -11.54
C SER A 162 -3.83 13.86 -11.15
N ASP A 163 -3.06 14.45 -10.23
CA ASP A 163 -1.78 13.95 -9.76
C ASP A 163 -2.01 12.77 -8.79
N LEU A 164 -2.01 11.58 -9.37
CA LEU A 164 -2.10 10.29 -8.68
C LEU A 164 -0.69 9.72 -8.37
N SER A 165 0.28 10.60 -8.10
CA SER A 165 1.64 10.21 -7.69
C SER A 165 1.79 9.96 -6.19
N SER A 166 0.84 10.43 -5.38
CA SER A 166 0.83 10.22 -3.92
C SER A 166 0.60 8.77 -3.55
N ASP A 167 1.12 8.35 -2.40
CA ASP A 167 1.06 6.97 -1.91
C ASP A 167 -0.38 6.45 -1.81
N LEU A 168 -0.57 5.16 -2.09
CA LEU A 168 -1.82 4.47 -1.81
C LEU A 168 -1.83 4.01 -0.36
N LEU A 169 -2.87 4.39 0.39
CA LEU A 169 -3.12 3.85 1.72
C LEU A 169 -3.94 2.57 1.64
N LEU A 170 -3.37 1.47 2.14
CA LEU A 170 -4.09 0.22 2.38
C LEU A 170 -4.12 -0.08 3.88
N SER A 171 -5.12 -0.84 4.30
CA SER A 171 -5.21 -1.42 5.63
C SER A 171 -5.35 -2.94 5.56
N TRP A 172 -5.03 -3.61 6.65
CA TRP A 172 -5.31 -5.04 6.81
C TRP A 172 -6.11 -5.27 8.09
N GLY A 173 -7.03 -6.24 8.05
CA GLY A 173 -7.89 -6.57 9.20
C GLY A 173 -7.42 -7.77 10.02
N ALA A 174 -6.71 -8.72 9.39
CA ALA A 174 -6.17 -9.91 10.03
C ALA A 174 -4.70 -10.10 9.60
N PRO A 175 -3.79 -10.44 10.52
CA PRO A 175 -4.02 -10.66 11.95
C PRO A 175 -4.32 -9.35 12.71
N ARG A 176 -5.14 -9.44 13.77
CA ARG A 176 -5.51 -8.29 14.61
C ARG A 176 -4.43 -8.01 15.65
N CYS A 177 -3.47 -7.18 15.28
CA CYS A 177 -2.35 -6.76 16.11
C CYS A 177 -2.50 -5.32 16.65
N GLY A 178 -3.39 -4.51 16.09
CA GLY A 178 -3.49 -3.07 16.36
C GLY A 178 -3.65 -2.73 17.84
N ASP A 179 -4.60 -3.35 18.54
CA ASP A 179 -4.80 -3.12 19.98
C ASP A 179 -3.55 -3.44 20.80
N CYS A 180 -2.85 -4.53 20.45
CA CYS A 180 -1.62 -4.94 21.13
C CYS A 180 -0.49 -3.91 20.94
N GLU A 181 -0.30 -3.46 19.70
CA GLU A 181 0.75 -2.50 19.33
C GLU A 181 0.46 -1.11 19.92
N MET A 182 -0.82 -0.70 19.97
CA MET A 182 -1.25 0.54 20.61
C MET A 182 -1.04 0.53 22.14
N GLU A 183 -1.15 -0.63 22.78
CA GLU A 183 -0.79 -0.81 24.20
C GLU A 183 0.74 -0.87 24.43
N GLY A 184 1.54 -0.83 23.37
CA GLY A 184 3.01 -0.95 23.43
C GLY A 184 3.51 -2.38 23.58
N GLY A 185 2.64 -3.37 23.40
CA GLY A 185 3.00 -4.78 23.31
C GLY A 185 3.56 -5.14 21.93
N ARG A 186 3.82 -6.43 21.74
CA ARG A 186 4.28 -7.02 20.48
C ARG A 186 3.40 -8.17 20.06
N CYS A 187 2.93 -8.14 18.82
CA CYS A 187 2.13 -9.20 18.24
C CYS A 187 3.02 -10.36 17.74
N GLY A 188 2.52 -11.59 17.81
CA GLY A 188 3.21 -12.76 17.26
C GLY A 188 2.40 -14.05 17.39
N PHE A 189 2.87 -15.16 16.82
CA PHE A 189 2.20 -16.45 16.99
C PHE A 189 2.25 -16.95 18.45
N ARG A 190 1.14 -17.52 18.92
CA ARG A 190 1.08 -18.21 20.22
C ARG A 190 1.83 -19.53 20.22
N SER A 191 1.80 -20.22 19.08
CA SER A 191 2.45 -21.51 18.88
C SER A 191 2.85 -21.66 17.42
N ASN A 192 3.96 -22.32 17.14
CA ASN A 192 4.45 -22.52 15.78
C ASN A 192 3.54 -23.40 14.90
N SER A 193 2.52 -24.03 15.48
CA SER A 193 1.63 -24.98 14.80
C SER A 193 0.24 -24.43 14.49
N SER A 194 -0.07 -23.19 14.86
CA SER A 194 -1.37 -22.56 14.62
C SER A 194 -1.21 -21.12 14.14
N LEU A 195 -2.22 -20.62 13.43
CA LEU A 195 -2.30 -19.20 13.04
C LEU A 195 -2.86 -18.32 14.16
N GLU A 196 -2.93 -18.83 15.39
CA GLU A 196 -3.35 -18.05 16.55
C GLU A 196 -2.27 -17.06 16.95
N ILE A 197 -2.66 -15.80 17.06
CA ILE A 197 -1.78 -14.71 17.48
C ILE A 197 -1.98 -14.39 18.97
N GLY A 198 -0.92 -13.89 19.59
CA GLY A 198 -0.89 -13.41 20.96
C GLY A 198 -0.29 -12.02 21.03
N CYS A 199 -0.52 -11.36 22.16
CA CYS A 199 0.11 -10.09 22.51
C CYS A 199 1.09 -10.32 23.67
N PHE A 200 2.33 -9.86 23.47
CA PHE A 200 3.44 -10.09 24.39
C PHE A 200 4.08 -8.76 24.79
N ASP A 201 4.93 -8.77 25.82
CA ASP A 201 5.72 -7.61 26.26
C ASP A 201 4.92 -6.32 26.56
N VAL A 202 3.63 -6.43 26.88
CA VAL A 202 2.78 -5.27 27.23
C VAL A 202 3.33 -4.59 28.48
N PRO A 203 3.65 -3.29 28.43
CA PRO A 203 4.11 -2.53 29.59
C PRO A 203 3.09 -2.60 30.72
N LYS A 204 3.54 -2.96 31.93
CA LYS A 204 2.66 -2.92 33.12
C LYS A 204 2.33 -1.46 33.42
N ARG A 205 1.03 -1.14 33.53
CA ARG A 205 0.59 0.16 34.06
C ARG A 205 1.16 0.34 35.47
N VAL A 206 1.93 1.42 35.66
CA VAL A 206 2.45 1.87 36.96
C VAL A 206 1.36 2.60 37.72
#